data_AF-A0A352JX56-F1
#
_entry.id   AF-A0A352JX56-F1
#
_cell.length_a   1.000
_cell.length_b   1.000
_cell.length_c   1.000
_cell.angle_alpha   90.00
_cell.angle_beta   90.00
_cell.angle_gamma   90.00
#
_symmetry.space_group_name_H-M   'P 1'
#
loop_
_entity.id
_entity.type
_entity.pdbx_description
1 polymer ?
#
loop_
_entity_poly.entity_id
_entity_poly.type
_entity_poly.pdbx_seq_one_letter_code
_entity_poly.pdbx_strand_id
1 'polypeptide(L)' 'EIARTEWYREGRVPLHTLRADIDYSTYEAHTTYGVIGIKVWIFKGEILGGIEAVRASREQARAKAAR' A
#
# COMPACT_ATOMS: atom_id res chain seq x y z
N GLU A 1 19.23 -9.72 22.04
CA GLU A 1 20.20 -9.84 20.93
C GLU A 1 19.71 -10.89 19.91
N ILE A 2 18.43 -10.83 19.51
CA ILE A 2 17.81 -11.76 18.54
C ILE A 2 16.85 -10.91 17.71
N ALA A 3 16.96 -10.98 16.38
CA ALA A 3 16.06 -10.25 15.49
C ALA A 3 14.62 -10.72 15.66
N ARG A 4 13.67 -9.79 15.73
CA ARG A 4 12.24 -10.06 15.88
C ARG A 4 11.44 -9.31 14.83
N THR A 5 10.29 -9.85 14.48
CA THR A 5 9.33 -9.19 13.59
C THR A 5 8.08 -8.86 14.39
N GLU A 6 7.80 -7.57 14.54
CA GLU A 6 6.57 -7.09 15.14
C GLU A 6 5.67 -6.55 14.02
N TRP A 7 4.36 -6.72 14.18
CA TRP A 7 3.38 -6.17 13.23
C TRP A 7 2.18 -5.63 13.99
N TYR A 8 1.58 -4.58 13.44
CA TYR A 8 0.36 -3.98 13.93
C TYR A 8 -0.63 -3.83 12.77
N ARG A 9 -1.91 -3.99 13.05
CA ARG A 9 -2.98 -3.83 12.05
C ARG A 9 -4.15 -3.10 12.67
N GLU A 10 -4.63 -2.11 11.93
CA GLU A 10 -5.84 -1.37 12.26
C GLU A 10 -6.82 -1.44 11.09
N GLY A 11 -8.11 -1.59 11.39
CA GLY A 11 -9.17 -1.68 10.38
C GLY A 11 -9.15 -2.97 9.55
N ARG A 12 -9.67 -2.88 8.32
CA ARG A 12 -9.83 -3.99 7.37
C ARG A 12 -8.73 -3.98 6.30
N VAL A 13 -8.04 -5.10 6.12
CA VAL A 13 -7.06 -5.31 5.05
C VAL A 13 -7.29 -6.70 4.41
N PRO A 14 -8.20 -6.79 3.42
CA PRO A 14 -8.56 -8.07 2.79
C PRO A 14 -7.54 -8.49 1.72
N LEU A 15 -6.49 -9.21 2.14
CA LEU A 15 -5.37 -9.63 1.25
C LEU A 15 -5.74 -10.67 0.17
N HIS A 16 -6.83 -11.41 0.37
CA HIS A 16 -7.29 -12.42 -0.61
C HIS A 16 -8.24 -11.85 -1.67
N THR A 17 -8.68 -10.60 -1.52
CA THR A 17 -9.67 -9.99 -2.40
C THR A 17 -8.98 -9.22 -3.51
N LEU A 18 -8.90 -9.78 -4.72
CA LEU A 18 -8.18 -9.17 -5.86
C LEU A 18 -8.73 -7.80 -6.31
N ARG A 19 -10.01 -7.53 -6.04
CA ARG A 19 -10.63 -6.21 -6.33
C ARG A 19 -10.33 -5.14 -5.28
N ALA A 20 -9.67 -5.50 -4.18
CA ALA A 20 -9.27 -4.55 -3.16
C ALA A 20 -8.10 -3.69 -3.68
N ASP A 21 -8.24 -2.37 -3.58
CA ASP A 21 -7.14 -1.45 -3.81
C ASP A 21 -6.23 -1.44 -2.57
N ILE A 22 -5.13 -2.18 -2.67
CA ILE A 22 -4.13 -2.30 -1.60
C ILE A 22 -2.82 -1.75 -2.12
N ASP A 23 -2.34 -0.71 -1.45
CA ASP A 23 -1.00 -0.18 -1.68
C ASP A 23 -0.02 -0.92 -0.77
N TYR A 24 0.98 -1.56 -1.38
CA TYR A 24 2.02 -2.29 -0.66
C TYR A 24 3.37 -1.66 -0.96
N SER A 25 4.14 -1.39 0.09
CA SER A 25 5.50 -0.88 -0.04
C SER A 25 6.41 -1.49 1.03
N THR A 26 7.68 -1.58 0.67
CA THR A 26 8.74 -2.06 1.56
C THR A 26 9.86 -1.04 1.63
N TYR A 27 10.46 -0.92 2.80
CA TYR A 27 11.60 -0.04 3.02
C TYR A 27 12.60 -0.65 4.01
N GLU A 28 13.88 -0.35 3.82
CA GLU A 28 14.96 -0.79 4.69
C GLU A 28 15.55 0.41 5.42
N ALA A 29 15.44 0.41 6.75
CA ALA A 29 16.02 1.45 7.60
C ALA A 29 17.40 1.01 8.09
N HIS A 30 18.45 1.74 7.68
CA HIS A 30 19.81 1.51 8.15
C HIS A 30 20.03 2.20 9.49
N THR A 31 20.24 1.41 10.53
CA THR A 31 20.50 1.89 11.90
C THR A 31 21.87 1.44 12.38
N THR A 32 22.34 2.00 13.49
CA THR A 32 23.67 1.71 14.07
C THR A 32 23.90 0.23 14.37
N TYR A 33 22.83 -0.51 14.66
CA TYR A 33 22.89 -1.93 15.03
C TYR A 33 22.49 -2.89 13.90
N GLY A 34 22.23 -2.37 12.70
CA GLY A 34 21.85 -3.18 11.53
C GLY A 34 20.69 -2.57 10.72
N VAL A 35 20.13 -3.40 9.85
CA VAL A 35 19.02 -3.01 8.96
C VAL A 35 17.69 -3.50 9.50
N ILE A 36 16.71 -2.60 9.57
CA ILE A 36 15.33 -2.92 9.95
C ILE A 36 14.46 -2.89 8.69
N GLY A 37 13.86 -4.03 8.35
CA GLY A 37 12.91 -4.14 7.24
C GLY A 37 11.51 -3.74 7.67
N ILE A 38 10.88 -2.82 6.92
CA ILE A 38 9.51 -2.35 7.15
C ILE A 38 8.66 -2.76 5.94
N LYS A 39 7.49 -3.35 6.22
CA LYS A 39 6.48 -3.70 5.21
C LYS A 39 5.16 -3.04 5.59
N VAL A 40 4.56 -2.31 4.65
CA VAL A 40 3.34 -1.53 4.87
C VAL A 40 2.28 -1.93 3.86
N TRP A 41 1.06 -2.13 4.35
CA TRP A 41 -0.14 -2.35 3.54
C TRP A 41 -1.17 -1.28 3.87
N ILE A 42 -1.68 -0.58 2.86
CA ILE A 42 -2.73 0.44 3.01
C ILE A 42 -3.90 0.05 2.12
N PHE A 43 -5.05 -0.24 2.74
CA PHE A 43 -6.29 -0.52 2.03
C PHE A 43 -7.03 0.79 1.74
N LYS A 44 -7.19 1.12 0.45
CA LYS A 44 -7.82 2.38 -0.01
C LYS A 44 -9.30 2.22 -0.40
N GLY A 45 -9.82 1.00 -0.41
CA GLY A 45 -11.19 0.69 -0.83
C GLY A 45 -11.25 -0.48 -1.81
N GLU A 46 -12.41 -0.73 -2.39
CA GLU A 46 -12.57 -1.72 -3.46
C GLU A 46 -12.78 -1.00 -4.79
N ILE A 47 -12.15 -1.52 -5.85
CA ILE A 47 -12.33 -1.01 -7.21
C ILE A 47 -13.52 -1.73 -7.85
N LEU A 48 -14.59 -0.99 -8.08
CA LEU A 48 -15.77 -1.44 -8.82
C LEU A 48 -15.65 -0.89 -10.25
N GLY A 49 -15.59 -1.76 -11.26
CA GLY A 49 -15.48 -1.36 -12.67
C GLY A 49 -14.16 -1.71 -13.38
N GLY A 50 -13.27 -2.47 -12.74
CA GLY A 50 -12.08 -3.03 -13.40
C GLY A 50 -10.97 -2.00 -13.73
N ILE A 51 -10.01 -2.42 -14.55
CA ILE A 51 -8.78 -1.66 -14.82
C ILE A 51 -9.05 -0.34 -15.56
N GLU A 52 -10.06 -0.30 -16.44
CA GLU A 52 -10.39 0.89 -17.23
C GLU A 52 -10.88 2.04 -16.34
N ALA A 53 -11.73 1.74 -15.36
CA ALA A 53 -12.20 2.73 -14.38
C ALA A 53 -11.05 3.34 -13.56
N VAL A 54 -10.04 2.54 -13.21
CA VAL A 54 -8.86 2.99 -12.47
C VAL A 54 -7.96 3.88 -13.32
N ARG A 55 -7.77 3.54 -14.60
CA ARG A 55 -6.97 4.35 -15.52
C ARG A 55 -7.61 5.71 -15.75
N ALA A 56 -8.92 5.73 -16.01
CA ALA A 56 -9.68 6.96 -16.18
C ALA A 56 -9.61 7.86 -14.93
N SER A 57 -9.79 7.30 -13.72
CA SER A 57 -9.72 8.09 -12.48
C SER A 57 -8.31 8.63 -12.22
N ARG A 58 -7.26 7.86 -12.51
CA ARG A 58 -5.86 8.32 -12.40
C ARG A 58 -5.53 9.42 -13.41
N GLU A 59 -6.01 9.31 -14.64
CA GLU A 59 -5.82 10.33 -15.69
C GLU A 59 -6.54 11.63 -15.32
N GLN A 60 -7.78 11.55 -14.85
CA GLN A 60 -8.53 12.70 -14.34
C GLN A 60 -7.83 13.37 -13.16
N ALA A 61 -7.30 12.59 -12.21
CA ALA A 61 -6.56 13.13 -11.07
C ALA A 61 -5.27 13.86 -11.50
N ARG A 62 -4.53 13.31 -12.48
CA ARG A 62 -3.34 13.96 -13.05
C ARG A 62 -3.67 15.25 -13.79
N ALA A 63 -4.72 15.24 -14.62
CA ALA A 63 -5.18 16.42 -15.35
C ALA A 63 -5.64 17.54 -14.40
N LYS A 64 -6.25 17.18 -13.26
CA LYS A 64 -6.66 18.14 -12.22
C LYS A 64 -5.48 18.72 -11.45
N ALA A 65 -4.44 17.94 -11.19
CA ALA A 65 -3.24 18.40 -10.47
C ALA A 65 -2.31 19.29 -11.33
N ALA A 66 -2.41 19.19 -12.66
CA ALA A 66 -1.64 19.99 -13.60
C ALA A 66 -2.29 21.35 -13.95
N ARG A 67 -3.47 21.62 -13.40
CA ARG A 67 -4.21 22.89 -13.54
C ARG A 67 -4.12 23.68 -12.24
#